data_AF-A0A536SXD2-F1
#
_entry.id   AF-A0A536SXD2-F1
#
_cell.length_a   1.000
_cell.length_b   1.000
_cell.length_c   1.000
_cell.angle_alpha   90.00
_cell.angle_beta   90.00
_cell.angle_gamma   90.00
#
_symmetry.space_group_name_H-M   'P 1'
#
loop_
_entity.id
_entity.type
_entity.pdbx_description
1 polymer ?
#
loop_
_entity_poly.entity_id
_entity_poly.type
_entity_poly.pdbx_seq_one_letter_code
_entity_poly.pdbx_strand_id
1 'polypeptide(L)'
;MRRRAAPSPTQSAARLRSRSTHRPRRTEMLKAQGSMPKAQRKNRVRWASSIGLCAVGLALLGAPRLAAQSEGFSVDYLDRSIDACTDFYQFACGNWLATHPLPADRSRYSRVNELADRNVRIVRSILE
;
A
#
# COMPACT_ATOMS: atom_id res chain seq x y z
N MET A 1 26.21 -59.93 1.54
CA MET A 1 24.96 -59.45 0.88
C MET A 1 25.22 -58.05 0.31
N ARG A 2 25.43 -57.95 -1.00
CA ARG A 2 25.68 -56.68 -1.72
C ARG A 2 24.35 -55.94 -1.91
N ARG A 3 24.18 -54.76 -1.31
CA ARG A 3 23.08 -53.85 -1.66
C ARG A 3 23.51 -53.03 -2.88
N ARG A 4 22.75 -53.15 -3.96
CA ARG A 4 22.94 -52.46 -5.23
C ARG A 4 22.69 -50.96 -5.03
N ALA A 5 23.61 -50.14 -5.54
CA ALA A 5 23.44 -48.69 -5.66
C ALA A 5 22.30 -48.38 -6.64
N ALA A 6 21.44 -47.42 -6.30
CA ALA A 6 20.40 -46.91 -7.18
C ALA A 6 21.00 -45.95 -8.24
N PRO A 7 20.53 -45.99 -9.49
CA PRO A 7 21.04 -45.10 -10.55
C PRO A 7 20.50 -43.67 -10.44
N SER A 8 21.36 -42.74 -10.80
CA SER A 8 21.22 -41.28 -10.84
C SER A 8 20.05 -40.76 -11.71
N PRO A 9 19.30 -39.74 -11.27
CA PRO A 9 18.32 -39.07 -12.12
C PRO A 9 19.02 -38.15 -13.13
N THR A 10 18.81 -38.52 -14.39
CA THR A 10 18.92 -37.76 -15.64
C THR A 10 18.69 -36.25 -15.49
N GLN A 11 19.74 -35.45 -15.63
CA GLN A 11 19.61 -34.01 -15.91
C GLN A 11 19.33 -33.81 -17.41
N SER A 12 18.07 -33.95 -17.79
CA SER A 12 17.58 -33.49 -19.09
C SER A 12 17.28 -31.98 -18.96
N ALA A 13 18.33 -31.17 -19.07
CA ALA A 13 18.22 -29.71 -19.07
C ALA A 13 17.68 -29.23 -20.43
N ALA A 14 16.36 -29.33 -20.61
CA ALA A 14 15.64 -28.69 -21.69
C ALA A 14 15.79 -27.17 -21.54
N ARG A 15 16.58 -26.61 -22.45
CA ARG A 15 16.98 -25.21 -22.55
C ARG A 15 15.74 -24.33 -22.82
N LEU A 16 15.09 -23.84 -21.77
CA LEU A 16 13.99 -22.87 -21.86
C LEU A 16 14.56 -21.54 -22.39
N ARG A 17 14.22 -21.22 -23.65
CA ARG A 17 14.57 -19.95 -24.30
C ARG A 17 13.89 -18.81 -23.53
N SER A 18 14.66 -17.94 -22.92
CA SER A 18 14.18 -16.67 -22.39
C SER A 18 13.63 -15.85 -23.57
N ARG A 19 12.31 -15.75 -23.67
CA ARG A 19 11.65 -14.87 -24.64
C ARG A 19 11.83 -13.44 -24.14
N SER A 20 12.88 -12.78 -24.64
CA SER A 20 13.16 -11.37 -24.40
C SER A 20 11.96 -10.55 -24.86
N THR A 21 11.19 -10.00 -23.92
CA THR A 21 10.14 -9.04 -24.20
C THR A 21 10.83 -7.69 -24.42
N HIS A 22 10.92 -7.26 -25.67
CA HIS A 22 11.45 -5.95 -26.04
C HIS A 22 10.59 -4.86 -25.40
N ARG A 23 11.07 -4.25 -24.30
CA ARG A 23 10.42 -3.11 -23.65
C ARG A 23 10.87 -1.83 -24.39
N PRO A 24 9.98 -1.14 -25.12
CA PRO A 24 10.36 0.03 -25.89
C PRO A 24 10.87 1.17 -24.99
N ARG A 25 11.82 1.96 -25.50
CA ARG A 25 12.42 3.08 -24.77
C ARG A 25 11.44 4.25 -24.67
N ARG A 26 11.48 5.00 -23.57
CA ARG A 26 10.60 6.14 -23.23
C ARG A 26 10.43 7.17 -24.37
N THR A 27 11.41 7.31 -25.24
CA THR A 27 11.39 8.19 -26.42
C THR A 27 10.45 7.72 -27.53
N GLU A 28 10.19 6.42 -27.63
CA GLU A 28 9.27 5.84 -28.64
C GLU A 28 7.81 6.06 -28.24
N MET A 29 7.51 6.09 -26.94
CA MET A 29 6.15 6.38 -26.45
C MET A 29 5.74 7.84 -26.65
N LEU A 30 6.69 8.77 -26.66
CA LEU A 30 6.40 10.20 -26.83
C LEU A 30 6.02 10.57 -28.28
N LYS A 31 6.37 9.73 -29.27
CA LYS A 31 5.99 9.97 -30.68
C LYS A 31 4.59 9.45 -31.04
N ALA A 32 3.93 8.70 -30.16
CA ALA A 32 2.58 8.19 -30.38
C ALA A 32 1.47 9.20 -30.01
N GLN A 33 1.82 10.38 -29.48
CA GLN A 33 0.88 11.47 -29.27
C GLN A 33 0.59 12.16 -30.59
N GLY A 34 -0.43 11.64 -31.27
CA GLY A 34 -0.95 12.12 -32.54
C GLY A 34 -1.20 13.62 -32.56
N SER A 35 -0.84 14.20 -33.70
CA SER A 35 -1.21 15.54 -34.14
C SER A 35 -2.72 15.76 -34.04
N MET A 36 -3.13 16.74 -33.24
CA MET A 36 -4.52 17.22 -33.19
C MET A 36 -4.95 17.77 -34.56
N PRO A 37 -6.11 17.36 -35.12
CA PRO A 37 -6.65 17.97 -36.33
C PRO A 37 -7.13 19.41 -36.04
N LYS A 38 -6.74 20.35 -36.91
CA LYS A 38 -6.97 21.82 -36.82
C LYS A 38 -8.44 22.26 -36.90
N ALA A 39 -9.40 21.35 -36.75
CA ALA A 39 -10.84 21.60 -36.85
C ALA A 39 -11.48 22.07 -35.52
N GLN A 40 -10.70 22.27 -34.47
CA GLN A 40 -11.18 22.65 -33.13
C GLN A 40 -10.78 24.10 -32.77
N ARG A 41 -11.18 25.10 -33.56
CA ARG A 41 -10.93 26.53 -33.26
C ARG A 41 -12.19 27.38 -33.12
N LYS A 42 -13.41 26.80 -33.11
CA LYS A 42 -14.64 27.60 -33.14
C LYS A 42 -15.73 27.17 -32.16
N ASN A 43 -15.41 26.69 -30.96
CA ASN A 43 -16.44 26.49 -29.92
C ASN A 43 -15.87 26.47 -28.49
N ARG A 44 -15.11 27.51 -28.10
CA ARG A 44 -14.58 27.67 -26.73
C ARG A 44 -15.66 28.01 -25.67
N VAL A 45 -16.91 28.26 -26.06
CA VAL A 45 -17.93 28.80 -25.14
C VAL A 45 -19.00 27.77 -24.73
N ARG A 46 -19.17 26.67 -25.46
CA ARG A 46 -20.18 25.64 -25.16
C ARG A 46 -19.69 24.48 -24.29
N TRP A 47 -18.38 24.32 -24.10
CA TRP A 47 -17.81 23.27 -23.25
C TRP A 47 -17.64 23.67 -21.78
N ALA A 48 -17.88 24.94 -21.43
CA ALA A 48 -17.82 25.41 -20.04
C ALA A 48 -19.08 25.02 -19.24
N SER A 49 -20.23 24.85 -19.90
CA SER A 49 -21.51 24.56 -19.24
C SER A 49 -21.64 23.11 -18.76
N SER A 50 -20.92 22.16 -19.37
CA SER A 50 -20.95 20.75 -18.97
C SER A 50 -20.06 20.46 -17.75
N ILE A 51 -19.03 21.28 -17.50
CA ILE A 51 -18.11 21.11 -16.36
C ILE A 51 -18.75 21.67 -15.08
N GLY A 52 -19.47 22.79 -15.17
CA GLY A 52 -20.16 23.40 -14.02
C GLY A 52 -21.26 22.51 -13.43
N LEU A 53 -22.01 21.79 -14.29
CA LEU A 53 -23.10 20.92 -13.84
C LEU A 53 -22.59 19.64 -13.15
N CYS A 54 -21.47 19.07 -13.60
CA CYS A 54 -20.86 17.90 -12.96
C CYS A 54 -20.23 18.22 -11.60
N ALA A 55 -19.61 19.40 -11.43
CA ALA A 55 -19.00 19.79 -10.15
C ALA A 55 -20.06 19.98 -9.04
N VAL A 56 -21.21 20.57 -9.37
CA VAL A 56 -22.33 20.72 -8.43
C VAL A 56 -23.00 19.37 -8.11
N GLY A 57 -23.16 18.51 -9.12
CA GLY A 57 -23.70 17.15 -8.91
C GLY A 57 -22.82 16.28 -8.00
N LEU A 58 -21.49 16.43 -8.07
CA LEU A 58 -20.56 15.69 -7.21
C LEU A 58 -20.57 16.18 -5.76
N ALA A 59 -20.86 17.45 -5.51
CA ALA A 59 -20.96 18.01 -4.16
C ALA A 59 -22.25 17.58 -3.42
N LEU A 60 -23.33 17.29 -4.16
CA LEU A 60 -24.63 16.88 -3.62
C LEU A 60 -24.71 15.38 -3.26
N LEU A 61 -23.76 14.55 -3.70
CA LEU A 61 -23.77 13.09 -3.48
C LEU A 61 -23.04 12.63 -2.22
N GLY A 62 -22.58 13.54 -1.36
CA GLY A 62 -21.82 13.22 -0.16
C GLY A 62 -20.43 12.70 -0.52
N ALA A 63 -19.40 13.48 -0.20
CA ALA A 63 -18.03 12.99 -0.34
C ALA A 63 -17.88 11.67 0.45
N PRO A 64 -17.21 10.64 -0.09
CA PRO A 64 -16.85 9.49 0.71
C PRO A 64 -16.05 10.04 1.91
N ARG A 65 -16.52 9.76 3.13
CA ARG A 65 -15.69 9.96 4.32
C ARG A 65 -14.46 9.11 4.09
N LEU A 66 -13.31 9.74 3.83
CA LEU A 66 -12.05 9.02 3.87
C LEU A 66 -11.98 8.41 5.26
N ALA A 67 -12.14 7.09 5.34
CA ALA A 67 -11.87 6.35 6.55
C ALA A 67 -10.48 6.79 7.01
N ALA A 68 -10.40 7.26 8.26
CA ALA A 68 -9.18 7.81 8.81
C ALA A 68 -8.02 6.84 8.51
N GLN A 69 -6.98 7.35 7.85
CA GLN A 69 -5.79 6.57 7.55
C GLN A 69 -5.18 6.15 8.88
N SER A 70 -5.28 4.88 9.24
CA SER A 70 -4.61 4.38 10.43
C SER A 70 -3.11 4.36 10.15
N GLU A 71 -2.33 5.12 10.90
CA GLU A 71 -0.88 4.90 10.96
C GLU A 71 -0.63 3.45 11.41
N GLY A 72 -0.23 2.60 10.46
CA GLY A 72 0.03 1.20 10.71
C GLY A 72 1.22 1.04 11.67
N PHE A 73 2.37 1.57 11.26
CA PHE A 73 3.61 1.58 12.01
C PHE A 73 4.24 2.98 11.96
N SER A 74 4.63 3.53 13.11
CA SER A 74 5.45 4.74 13.19
C SER A 74 6.90 4.36 13.43
N VAL A 75 7.81 5.01 12.68
CA VAL A 75 9.26 4.85 12.83
C VAL A 75 9.75 5.43 14.16
N ASP A 76 8.97 6.33 14.77
CA ASP A 76 9.31 6.98 16.05
C ASP A 76 9.30 5.99 17.23
N TYR A 77 8.64 4.83 17.05
CA TYR A 77 8.61 3.77 18.04
C TYR A 77 9.90 2.94 18.12
N LEU A 78 10.81 3.10 17.16
CA LEU A 78 12.13 2.50 17.21
C LEU A 78 13.01 3.19 18.25
N ASP A 79 13.55 2.44 19.20
CA ASP A 79 14.63 2.90 20.07
C ASP A 79 15.99 2.60 19.41
N ARG A 80 16.52 3.61 18.71
CA ARG A 80 17.80 3.51 18.00
C ARG A 80 19.02 3.56 18.91
N SER A 81 18.84 3.71 20.22
CA SER A 81 19.94 3.62 21.19
C SER A 81 20.34 2.16 21.48
N ILE A 82 19.46 1.21 21.17
CA ILE A 82 19.66 -0.23 21.36
C ILE A 82 20.19 -0.87 20.07
N ASP A 83 21.17 -1.76 20.16
CA ASP A 83 21.60 -2.56 19.01
C ASP A 83 20.57 -3.65 18.71
N ALA A 84 19.95 -3.57 17.53
CA ALA A 84 18.97 -4.51 17.02
C ALA A 84 19.46 -5.97 16.95
N CYS A 85 20.78 -6.20 16.84
CA CYS A 85 21.36 -7.54 16.82
C CYS A 85 21.39 -8.19 18.21
N THR A 86 21.30 -7.39 19.27
CA THR A 86 21.39 -7.84 20.66
C THR A 86 20.03 -7.93 21.33
N ASP A 87 19.17 -6.92 21.13
CA ASP A 87 17.79 -6.91 21.61
C ASP A 87 16.90 -6.24 20.56
N PHE A 88 16.44 -7.06 19.61
CA PHE A 88 15.56 -6.60 18.55
C PHE A 88 14.22 -6.08 19.08
N TYR A 89 13.73 -6.64 20.20
CA TYR A 89 12.45 -6.23 20.75
C TYR A 89 12.51 -4.81 21.32
N GLN A 90 13.53 -4.51 22.12
CA GLN A 90 13.72 -3.14 22.62
C GLN A 90 14.07 -2.17 21.51
N PHE A 91 14.90 -2.55 20.54
CA PHE A 91 15.14 -1.70 19.37
C PHE A 91 13.84 -1.38 18.62
N ALA A 92 12.97 -2.37 18.40
CA ALA A 92 11.77 -2.18 17.59
C ALA A 92 10.61 -1.51 18.34
N CYS A 93 10.53 -1.68 19.66
CA CYS A 93 9.35 -1.33 20.47
C CYS A 93 9.66 -0.44 21.68
N GLY A 94 10.93 -0.15 22.00
CA GLY A 94 11.35 0.50 23.24
C GLY A 94 10.69 1.86 23.47
N ASN A 95 10.66 2.72 22.46
CA ASN A 95 9.99 4.02 22.57
C ASN A 95 8.47 3.88 22.69
N TRP A 96 7.86 2.87 22.05
CA TRP A 96 6.43 2.62 22.21
C TRP A 96 6.11 2.19 23.64
N LEU A 97 6.90 1.28 24.22
CA LEU A 97 6.75 0.82 25.61
C LEU A 97 6.87 1.99 26.61
N ALA A 98 7.81 2.91 26.37
CA ALA A 98 8.00 4.08 27.22
C ALA A 98 6.82 5.08 27.18
N THR A 99 6.11 5.15 26.05
CA THR A 99 5.02 6.11 25.82
C THR A 99 3.61 5.51 26.02
N HIS A 100 3.50 4.19 26.11
CA HIS A 100 2.22 3.47 26.20
C HIS A 100 2.21 2.51 27.41
N PRO A 101 2.16 3.06 28.65
CA PRO A 101 2.11 2.25 29.86
C PRO A 101 0.83 1.41 29.91
N LEU A 102 0.89 0.27 30.62
CA LEU A 102 -0.25 -0.63 30.79
C LEU A 102 -1.42 0.08 31.49
N PRO A 103 -2.59 0.23 30.84
CA PRO A 103 -3.78 0.78 31.47
C PRO A 103 -4.26 -0.10 32.64
N ALA A 104 -4.81 0.53 33.68
CA ALA A 104 -5.22 -0.18 34.91
C ALA A 104 -6.36 -1.19 34.71
N ASP A 105 -7.14 -1.05 33.63
CA ASP A 105 -8.24 -1.95 33.24
C ASP A 105 -7.75 -3.21 32.51
N ARG A 106 -6.45 -3.36 32.27
CA ARG A 106 -5.89 -4.41 31.41
C ARG A 106 -4.71 -5.12 32.05
N SER A 107 -4.61 -6.43 31.82
CA SER A 107 -3.44 -7.22 32.21
C SER A 107 -2.31 -7.15 31.18
N ARG A 108 -2.60 -6.77 29.94
CA ARG A 108 -1.64 -6.59 28.84
C ARG A 108 -2.09 -5.48 27.91
N TYR A 109 -1.14 -4.76 27.32
CA TYR A 109 -1.40 -3.72 26.33
C TYR A 109 -0.34 -3.72 25.24
N SER A 110 -0.79 -3.53 24.00
CA SER A 110 0.02 -3.62 22.80
C SER A 110 -0.69 -2.89 21.63
N ARG A 111 0.00 -2.78 20.51
CA ARG A 111 -0.56 -2.24 19.26
C ARG A 111 -1.82 -2.96 18.76
N VAL A 112 -1.97 -4.26 19.03
CA VAL A 112 -3.20 -4.98 18.63
C VAL A 112 -4.40 -4.58 19.50
N ASN A 113 -4.16 -4.19 20.76
CA ASN A 113 -5.20 -3.65 21.62
C ASN A 113 -5.64 -2.27 21.13
N GLU A 114 -4.69 -1.38 20.79
CA GLU A 114 -5.01 -0.08 20.18
C GLU A 114 -5.86 -0.21 18.91
N LEU A 115 -5.53 -1.18 18.06
CA LEU A 115 -6.30 -1.47 16.85
C LEU A 115 -7.72 -1.94 17.19
N ALA A 116 -7.87 -2.85 18.16
CA ALA A 116 -9.18 -3.31 18.61
C ALA A 116 -10.03 -2.15 19.16
N ASP A 117 -9.44 -1.28 19.99
CA ASP A 117 -10.13 -0.10 20.54
C ASP A 117 -10.56 0.88 19.44
N ARG A 118 -9.72 1.07 18.40
CA ARG A 118 -10.08 1.86 17.22
C ARG A 118 -11.24 1.22 16.46
N ASN A 119 -11.20 -0.09 16.22
CA ASN A 119 -12.26 -0.81 15.52
C ASN A 119 -13.60 -0.67 16.26
N VAL A 120 -13.60 -0.86 17.59
CA VAL A 120 -14.81 -0.68 18.41
C VAL A 120 -15.35 0.74 18.27
N ARG A 121 -14.49 1.76 18.35
CA ARG A 121 -14.92 3.16 18.15
C ARG A 121 -15.54 3.41 16.78
N ILE A 122 -14.95 2.88 15.72
CA ILE A 122 -15.47 3.03 14.35
C ILE A 122 -16.82 2.34 14.23
N VAL A 123 -16.95 1.09 14.71
CA VAL A 123 -18.23 0.37 14.66
C VAL A 123 -19.31 1.13 15.43
N ARG A 124 -19.00 1.66 16.61
CA ARG A 124 -19.95 2.49 17.37
C ARG A 124 -20.38 3.73 16.60
N SER A 125 -19.46 4.45 15.95
CA SER A 125 -19.80 5.62 15.12
C SER A 125 -20.66 5.33 13.88
N ILE A 126 -20.79 4.06 13.49
CA ILE A 126 -21.66 3.63 12.39
C ILE A 126 -23.05 3.27 12.91
N LEU A 127 -23.13 2.78 14.15
CA LEU A 127 -24.37 2.26 14.75
C LEU A 127 -25.14 3.32 15.55
N GLU A 128 -24.44 4.30 16.13
CA GLU A 128 -24.99 5.44 16.87
C GLU A 128 -25.16 6.66 15.95
#